data_AF-A0A534MKT8-F1
#
_entry.id   AF-A0A534MKT8-F1
#
_cell.length_a   1.000
_cell.length_b   1.000
_cell.length_c   1.000
_cell.angle_alpha   90.00
_cell.angle_beta   90.00
_cell.angle_gamma   90.00
#
_symmetry.space_group_name_H-M   'P 1'
#
loop_
_entity.id
_entity.type
_entity.pdbx_description
1 polymer ?
#
loop_
_entity_poly.entity_id
_entity_poly.type
_entity_poly.pdbx_seq_one_letter_code
_entity_poly.pdbx_strand_id
1 'polypeptide(L)'
;QLPSGQFRSFHPDCRATIGAVAGAGRGDKPFTRAGKKWFSFRSFSKPYFKVRGVAMNPVDHPHGGGSHQHVGKPSTVGYDAPPGRKVGRMSPKPKRLKEKRRRR
;
A
#
# COMPACT_ATOMS: atom_id res chain seq x y z
N GLN A 1 13.87 -17.19 -6.64
CA GLN A 1 12.54 -16.52 -6.73
C GLN A 1 12.31 -15.75 -5.44
N LEU A 2 11.86 -14.49 -5.52
CA LEU A 2 11.52 -13.67 -4.34
C LEU A 2 10.12 -13.99 -3.81
N PRO A 3 9.78 -13.63 -2.55
CA PRO A 3 8.41 -13.77 -2.03
C PRO A 3 7.36 -12.99 -2.84
N SER A 4 7.77 -11.98 -3.62
CA SER A 4 6.91 -11.26 -4.57
C SER A 4 6.58 -12.06 -5.83
N GLY A 5 7.15 -13.26 -6.00
CA GLY A 5 7.03 -14.10 -7.20
C GLY A 5 8.01 -13.74 -8.32
N GLN A 6 8.81 -12.68 -8.18
CA GLN A 6 9.77 -12.26 -9.21
C GLN A 6 11.09 -13.02 -9.12
N PHE A 7 11.70 -13.33 -10.26
CA PHE A 7 13.07 -13.84 -10.33
C PHE A 7 14.06 -12.68 -10.36
N ARG A 8 15.15 -12.80 -9.59
CA ARG A 8 16.28 -11.88 -9.59
C ARG A 8 17.57 -12.70 -9.49
N SER A 9 18.61 -12.25 -10.18
CA SER A 9 19.97 -12.74 -10.03
C SER A 9 20.66 -12.06 -8.84
N PHE A 10 21.56 -12.79 -8.19
CA PHE A 10 22.39 -12.32 -7.09
C PHE A 10 23.83 -12.76 -7.34
N HIS A 11 24.79 -12.10 -6.69
CA HIS A 11 26.18 -12.54 -6.70
C HIS A 11 26.29 -13.91 -6.01
N PRO A 12 27.08 -14.87 -6.53
CA PRO A 12 27.20 -16.21 -5.93
C PRO A 12 27.71 -16.17 -4.48
N ASP A 13 28.55 -15.19 -4.13
CA ASP A 13 29.08 -15.03 -2.76
C ASP A 13 28.09 -14.43 -1.76
N CYS A 14 26.86 -14.11 -2.17
CA CYS A 14 25.84 -13.65 -1.24
C CYS A 14 25.49 -14.75 -0.22
N ARG A 15 25.41 -14.36 1.06
CA ARG A 15 25.03 -15.28 2.13
C ARG A 15 23.52 -15.54 2.12
N ALA A 16 23.14 -16.79 2.39
CA ALA A 16 21.76 -17.20 2.57
C ALA A 16 21.64 -18.19 3.74
N THR A 17 20.46 -18.23 4.35
CA THR A 17 20.12 -19.22 5.37
C THR A 17 19.22 -20.28 4.75
N ILE A 18 19.47 -21.55 5.07
CA ILE A 18 18.67 -22.67 4.60
C ILE A 18 17.37 -22.74 5.43
N GLY A 19 16.23 -22.79 4.76
CA GLY A 19 14.92 -22.94 5.38
C GLY A 19 13.98 -21.75 5.14
N ALA A 20 12.86 -21.76 5.86
CA ALA A 20 11.85 -20.69 5.82
C ALA A 20 11.90 -19.86 7.11
N VAL A 21 11.46 -18.60 7.03
CA VAL A 21 11.34 -17.73 8.20
C VAL A 21 10.25 -18.27 9.13
N ALA A 22 10.57 -18.42 10.42
CA ALA A 22 9.61 -18.86 11.43
C ALA A 22 8.49 -17.84 11.68
N GLY A 23 7.37 -18.28 12.27
CA GLY A 23 6.23 -17.42 12.59
C GLY A 23 5.29 -17.12 11.40
N ALA A 24 5.30 -17.99 10.38
CA ALA A 24 4.33 -17.96 9.29
C ALA A 24 2.89 -18.07 9.82
N GLY A 25 1.92 -17.53 9.08
CA GLY A 25 0.50 -17.57 9.43
C GLY A 25 0.02 -16.50 10.42
N ARG A 26 0.92 -15.69 11.00
CA ARG A 26 0.52 -14.57 11.88
C ARG A 26 -0.46 -13.60 11.23
N GLY A 27 -0.38 -13.41 9.91
CA GLY A 27 -1.24 -12.52 9.13
C GLY A 27 -2.64 -13.08 8.84
N ASP A 28 -2.86 -14.38 8.99
CA ASP A 28 -4.12 -15.04 8.61
C ASP A 28 -5.23 -14.75 9.62
N LYS A 29 -4.86 -14.50 10.89
CA LYS A 29 -5.80 -14.14 11.94
C LYS A 29 -6.26 -12.68 11.79
N PRO A 30 -7.57 -12.42 11.61
CA PRO A 30 -8.07 -11.06 11.48
C PRO A 30 -7.98 -10.29 12.81
N PHE A 31 -7.81 -8.98 12.71
CA PHE A 31 -7.94 -8.08 13.85
C PHE A 31 -9.41 -7.91 14.22
N THR A 32 -9.86 -8.53 15.31
CA THR A 32 -11.25 -8.49 15.74
C THR A 32 -11.65 -7.21 16.48
N ARG A 33 -10.67 -6.45 17.02
CA ARG A 33 -10.91 -5.20 17.78
C ARG A 33 -9.86 -4.15 17.42
N ALA A 34 -10.24 -2.87 17.48
CA ALA A 34 -9.33 -1.76 17.22
C ALA A 34 -8.14 -1.70 18.19
N GLY A 35 -8.36 -2.02 19.48
CA GLY A 35 -7.28 -2.03 20.48
C GLY A 35 -6.15 -3.01 20.14
N LYS A 36 -6.46 -4.20 19.61
CA LYS A 36 -5.43 -5.16 19.17
C LYS A 36 -4.57 -4.59 18.03
N LYS A 37 -5.19 -3.82 17.12
CA LYS A 37 -4.48 -3.11 16.06
C LYS A 37 -3.60 -2.00 16.67
N TRP A 38 -4.09 -1.24 17.64
CA TRP A 38 -3.28 -0.24 18.34
C TRP A 38 -1.99 -0.85 18.93
N PHE A 39 -2.11 -1.91 19.74
CA PHE A 39 -0.95 -2.60 20.32
C PHE A 39 0.00 -3.15 19.25
N SER A 40 -0.52 -3.70 18.16
CA SER A 40 0.30 -4.25 17.07
C SER A 40 1.10 -3.18 16.32
N PHE A 41 0.65 -1.93 16.30
CA PHE A 41 1.32 -0.82 15.61
C PHE A 41 2.09 0.09 16.57
N ARG A 42 1.92 -0.06 17.89
CA ARG A 42 2.53 0.80 18.92
C ARG A 42 4.06 0.85 18.85
N SER A 43 4.72 -0.25 18.50
CA SER A 43 6.18 -0.33 18.37
C SER A 43 6.70 0.10 16.99
N PHE A 44 5.83 0.37 16.02
CA PHE A 44 6.21 0.77 14.68
C PHE A 44 5.99 2.27 14.48
N SER A 45 6.83 2.91 13.67
CA SER A 45 6.69 4.34 13.31
C SER A 45 5.45 4.67 12.45
N LYS A 46 4.58 3.68 12.19
CA LYS A 46 3.42 3.82 11.31
C LYS A 46 2.16 4.01 12.14
N PRO A 47 1.27 4.95 11.79
CA PRO A 47 0.05 5.18 12.56
C PRO A 47 -0.90 3.97 12.46
N TYR A 48 -1.52 3.63 13.58
CA TYR A 48 -2.46 2.50 13.69
C TYR A 48 -3.80 2.76 12.97
N PHE A 49 -4.16 4.04 12.83
CA PHE A 49 -5.33 4.52 12.08
C PHE A 49 -4.91 5.46 10.96
N LYS A 50 -5.79 5.62 9.98
CA LYS A 50 -5.62 6.56 8.87
C LYS A 50 -6.94 7.25 8.61
N VAL A 51 -6.94 8.58 8.62
CA VAL A 51 -8.10 9.38 8.23
C VAL A 51 -8.20 9.36 6.70
N ARG A 52 -9.42 9.24 6.17
CA ARG A 52 -9.67 9.27 4.73
C ARG A 52 -9.50 10.71 4.22
N GLY A 53 -8.78 10.92 3.12
CA GLY A 53 -8.56 12.26 2.57
C GLY A 53 -9.84 13.03 2.20
N VAL A 54 -10.92 12.32 1.85
CA VAL A 54 -12.25 12.93 1.57
C VAL A 54 -12.94 13.46 2.84
N ALA A 55 -12.57 12.95 4.01
CA ALA A 55 -13.09 13.44 5.29
C ALA A 55 -12.31 14.66 5.82
N MET A 56 -11.28 15.12 5.10
CA MET A 56 -10.47 16.28 5.46
C MET A 56 -10.96 17.53 4.73
N ASN A 57 -10.47 18.70 5.15
CA ASN A 57 -10.77 19.96 4.45
C ASN A 57 -9.93 20.10 3.17
N PRO A 58 -10.30 21.00 2.23
CA PRO A 58 -9.50 21.26 1.02
C PRO A 58 -8.06 21.68 1.29
N VAL A 59 -7.81 22.34 2.42
CA VAL A 59 -6.48 22.79 2.87
C VAL A 59 -5.58 21.60 3.26
N ASP A 60 -6.17 20.55 3.83
CA ASP A 60 -5.42 19.43 4.39
C ASP A 60 -5.14 18.33 3.35
N HIS A 61 -6.05 18.14 2.38
CA HIS A 61 -5.93 17.06 1.40
C HIS A 61 -6.53 17.44 0.03
N PRO A 62 -5.89 17.08 -1.10
CA PRO A 62 -6.43 17.35 -2.45
C PRO A 62 -7.75 16.66 -2.82
N HIS A 63 -8.32 15.85 -1.91
CA HIS A 63 -9.60 15.16 -2.06
C HIS A 63 -10.63 15.68 -1.04
N GLY A 64 -10.23 16.63 -0.18
CA GLY A 64 -11.04 17.13 0.91
C GLY A 64 -12.00 18.23 0.48
N GLY A 65 -13.01 18.46 1.33
CA GLY A 65 -14.06 19.47 1.18
C GLY A 65 -15.21 19.11 0.25
N GLY A 66 -15.94 20.14 -0.16
CA GLY A 66 -17.23 20.02 -0.83
C GLY A 66 -18.40 19.78 0.13
N SER A 67 -19.62 19.98 -0.35
CA SER A 67 -20.84 19.70 0.43
C SER A 67 -21.09 18.20 0.62
N HIS A 68 -20.65 17.38 -0.33
CA HIS A 68 -20.76 15.92 -0.29
C HIS A 68 -19.38 15.28 -0.34
N GLN A 69 -19.19 14.17 0.39
CA GLN A 69 -17.94 13.42 0.41
C GLN A 69 -17.69 12.69 -0.92
N HIS A 70 -16.86 13.26 -1.78
CA HIS A 70 -16.43 12.65 -3.03
C HIS A 70 -15.06 13.18 -3.46
N VAL A 71 -14.38 12.50 -4.40
CA VAL A 71 -13.03 12.90 -4.85
C VAL A 71 -13.08 14.02 -5.91
N GLY A 72 -14.20 14.17 -6.62
CA GLY A 72 -14.43 15.19 -7.66
C GLY A 72 -13.69 14.98 -8.99
N LYS A 73 -12.53 14.32 -8.97
CA LYS A 73 -11.68 14.05 -10.14
C LYS A 73 -11.18 12.60 -10.16
N PRO A 74 -10.60 12.11 -11.27
CA PRO A 74 -9.95 10.82 -11.29
C PRO A 74 -8.89 10.71 -10.19
N SER A 75 -9.00 9.69 -9.35
CA SER A 75 -8.02 9.42 -8.28
C SER A 75 -6.69 8.85 -8.80
N THR A 76 -6.51 8.75 -10.11
CA THR A 76 -5.31 8.24 -10.76
C THR A 76 -4.35 9.39 -11.02
N VAL A 77 -3.15 9.33 -10.43
CA VAL A 77 -2.14 10.37 -10.58
C VAL A 77 -0.90 9.86 -11.32
N GLY A 78 -0.33 10.71 -12.17
CA GLY A 78 0.88 10.43 -12.92
C GLY A 78 2.12 10.26 -12.04
N TYR A 79 3.16 9.68 -12.60
CA TYR A 79 4.42 9.43 -11.89
C TYR A 79 5.11 10.74 -11.51
N ASP A 80 5.04 11.74 -12.38
CA ASP A 80 5.72 13.03 -12.22
C ASP A 80 4.91 14.07 -11.42
N ALA A 81 3.81 13.66 -10.80
CA ALA A 81 3.03 14.58 -9.96
C ALA A 81 3.90 15.14 -8.81
N PRO A 82 3.84 16.47 -8.55
CA PRO A 82 4.63 17.08 -7.49
C PRO A 82 4.19 16.59 -6.09
N PRO A 83 5.05 16.74 -5.07
CA PRO A 83 4.67 16.47 -3.68
C PRO A 83 3.43 17.28 -3.31
N GLY A 84 2.56 16.71 -2.46
CA GLY A 84 1.25 17.28 -2.14
C GLY A 84 0.16 16.96 -3.16
N ARG A 85 0.43 17.00 -4.47
CA ARG A 85 -0.56 16.63 -5.51
C ARG A 85 -0.58 15.13 -5.81
N LYS A 86 0.51 14.42 -5.52
CA LYS A 86 0.65 12.97 -5.68
C LYS A 86 -0.10 12.19 -4.59
N VAL A 87 -1.43 12.18 -4.67
CA VAL A 87 -2.33 11.45 -3.75
C VAL A 87 -3.25 10.50 -4.52
N GLY A 88 -3.77 9.46 -3.84
CA GLY A 88 -4.65 8.46 -4.46
C GLY A 88 -3.89 7.30 -5.10
N ARG A 89 -4.33 6.86 -6.28
CA ARG A 89 -3.74 5.73 -7.03
C ARG A 89 -2.58 6.23 -7.87
N MET A 90 -1.36 6.03 -7.40
CA MET A 90 -0.14 6.46 -8.08
C MET A 90 0.23 5.52 -9.23
N SER A 91 0.27 6.05 -10.45
CA SER A 91 0.73 5.36 -11.67
C SER A 91 0.24 3.91 -11.82
N PRO A 92 -1.06 3.62 -11.64
CA PRO A 92 -1.59 2.27 -11.76
C PRO A 92 -1.49 1.81 -13.23
N LYS A 93 -0.88 0.65 -13.45
CA LYS A 93 -0.96 -0.01 -14.76
C LYS A 93 -2.42 -0.42 -15.05
N PRO A 94 -2.94 -0.19 -16.27
CA PRO A 94 -4.31 -0.52 -16.63
C PRO A 94 -4.57 -2.03 -16.48
N LYS A 95 -5.79 -2.40 -16.02
CA LYS A 95 -6.17 -3.78 -15.71
C LYS A 95 -5.92 -4.76 -16.87
N ARG A 96 -6.26 -4.35 -18.10
CA ARG A 96 -6.03 -5.12 -19.33
C ARG A 96 -4.57 -5.54 -19.51
N LEU A 97 -3.63 -4.67 -19.15
CA LEU A 97 -2.20 -4.95 -19.24
C LEU A 97 -1.72 -5.91 -18.15
N LYS A 98 -2.33 -5.86 -16.94
CA LYS A 98 -2.03 -6.79 -15.85
C LYS A 98 -2.52 -8.20 -16.16
N GLU A 99 -3.70 -8.32 -16.76
CA GLU A 99 -4.29 -9.63 -17.11
C GLU A 99 -3.51 -10.33 -18.23
N LYS A 100 -3.11 -9.60 -19.28
CA LYS A 100 -2.25 -10.13 -20.35
C LYS A 100 -0.90 -10.65 -19.85
N ARG A 101 -0.36 -10.08 -18.76
CA ARG A 101 0.88 -10.53 -18.11
C ARG A 101 0.71 -11.73 -17.17
N ARG A 102 -0.51 -12.01 -16.68
CA ARG A 102 -0.80 -13.21 -15.86
C ARG A 102 -1.08 -14.45 -16.71
N ARG A 103 -1.56 -14.25 -17.94
CA ARG A 103 -1.82 -15.33 -18.92
C ARG A 103 -0.57 -15.74 -19.70
N ARG A 104 0.50 -14.96 -19.61
CA ARG A 104 1.84 -15.29 -20.11
C ARG A 104 2.66 -15.79 -18.93
#